data_AF-A0A2K9J3P5-F1
#
_entry.id   AF-A0A2K9J3P5-F1
#
_cell.length_a   1.000
_cell.length_b   1.000
_cell.length_c   1.000
_cell.angle_alpha   90.00
_cell.angle_beta   90.00
_cell.angle_gamma   90.00
#
_symmetry.space_group_name_H-M   'P 1'
#
loop_
_entity.id
_entity.type
_entity.pdbx_description
1 polymer ?
#
loop_
_entity_poly.entity_id
_entity_poly.type
_entity_poly.pdbx_seq_one_letter_code
_entity_poly.pdbx_strand_id
1 'polypeptide(L)'
;MNSSNNNYDDKTISKAREKVESYLRHNYENINSVEFNDDMSDPMGGLMIRGTVNGKAEFSASVDPKEFKVNSMGEKEGFPKVKEECKEEVCDY
;
A
#
# COMPACT_ATOMS: atom_id res chain seq x y z
N MET A 1 8.51 20.47 -14.82
CA MET A 1 7.74 19.23 -14.58
C MET A 1 8.64 18.34 -13.74
N ASN A 2 8.30 18.13 -12.47
CA ASN A 2 9.15 17.38 -11.55
C ASN A 2 8.86 15.89 -11.78
N SER A 3 9.60 15.27 -12.70
CA SER A 3 9.49 13.83 -12.97
C SER A 3 10.07 13.10 -11.76
N SER A 4 9.20 12.61 -10.88
CA SER A 4 9.58 11.57 -9.93
C SER A 4 10.08 10.39 -10.76
N ASN A 5 11.39 10.12 -10.72
CA ASN A 5 12.05 9.01 -11.39
C ASN A 5 11.54 7.68 -10.79
N ASN A 6 10.36 7.22 -11.21
CA ASN A 6 9.91 5.86 -10.93
C ASN A 6 10.75 4.91 -11.83
N ASN A 7 11.81 4.34 -11.27
CA ASN A 7 12.70 3.38 -11.95
C ASN A 7 12.06 1.99 -12.17
N TYR A 8 10.74 1.85 -12.00
CA TYR A 8 10.03 0.57 -12.07
C TYR A 8 9.05 0.55 -13.23
N ASP A 9 9.02 -0.54 -13.99
CA ASP A 9 8.07 -0.71 -15.09
C ASP A 9 6.61 -0.77 -14.59
N ASP A 10 5.66 -0.35 -15.43
CA ASP A 10 4.22 -0.34 -15.13
C ASP A 10 3.69 -1.68 -14.60
N LYS A 11 4.25 -2.79 -15.08
CA LYS A 11 3.87 -4.14 -14.63
C LYS A 11 4.23 -4.39 -13.16
N THR A 12 5.42 -3.94 -12.73
CA THR A 12 5.89 -4.06 -11.35
C THR A 12 5.02 -3.22 -10.43
N ILE A 13 4.71 -2.01 -10.87
CA ILE A 13 3.81 -1.07 -10.19
C ILE A 13 2.41 -1.66 -10.03
N SER A 14 1.82 -2.18 -11.11
CA SER A 14 0.48 -2.78 -11.08
C SER A 14 0.42 -3.93 -10.08
N LYS A 15 1.41 -4.82 -10.11
CA LYS A 15 1.48 -5.96 -9.19
C LYS A 15 1.66 -5.55 -7.73
N ALA A 16 2.44 -4.50 -7.48
CA ALA A 16 2.59 -3.95 -6.14
C ALA A 16 1.28 -3.34 -5.62
N ARG A 17 0.54 -2.60 -6.47
CA ARG A 17 -0.79 -2.06 -6.15
C ARG A 17 -1.77 -3.20 -5.80
N GLU A 18 -1.83 -4.25 -6.62
CA GLU A 18 -2.68 -5.43 -6.36
C GLU A 18 -2.35 -6.08 -5.00
N LYS A 19 -1.06 -6.22 -4.69
CA LYS A 19 -0.63 -6.82 -3.41
C LYS A 19 -0.95 -5.95 -2.21
N VAL A 20 -0.80 -4.64 -2.34
CA VAL A 20 -1.22 -3.68 -1.29
C VAL A 20 -2.74 -3.69 -1.11
N GLU A 21 -3.53 -3.74 -2.18
CA GLU A 21 -4.98 -3.86 -2.06
C GLU A 21 -5.38 -5.17 -1.35
N SER A 22 -4.75 -6.29 -1.73
CA SER A 22 -4.98 -7.57 -1.07
C SER A 22 -4.65 -7.49 0.42
N TYR A 23 -3.47 -6.96 0.77
CA TYR A 23 -3.06 -6.74 2.16
C TYR A 23 -4.10 -5.95 2.95
N LEU A 24 -4.57 -4.82 2.40
CA LEU A 24 -5.57 -3.97 3.03
C LEU A 24 -6.87 -4.74 3.30
N ARG A 25 -7.44 -5.40 2.28
CA ARG A 25 -8.72 -6.13 2.42
C ARG A 25 -8.64 -7.32 3.36
N HIS A 26 -7.48 -7.97 3.46
CA HIS A 26 -7.28 -9.11 4.35
C HIS A 26 -6.99 -8.68 5.79
N ASN A 27 -6.26 -7.58 6.01
CA ASN A 27 -5.80 -7.19 7.34
C ASN A 27 -6.68 -6.14 8.03
N TYR A 28 -7.48 -5.38 7.29
CA TYR A 28 -8.27 -4.27 7.84
C TYR A 28 -9.76 -4.49 7.68
N GLU A 29 -10.50 -3.99 8.66
CA GLU A 29 -11.96 -4.01 8.65
C GLU A 29 -12.50 -2.92 7.73
N ASN A 30 -13.70 -3.15 7.16
CA ASN A 30 -14.48 -2.12 6.46
C ASN A 30 -13.76 -1.43 5.27
N ILE A 31 -12.90 -2.16 4.55
CA ILE A 31 -12.28 -1.70 3.30
C ILE A 31 -13.29 -1.82 2.15
N ASN A 32 -13.93 -0.70 1.79
CA ASN A 32 -14.90 -0.66 0.69
C ASN A 32 -14.23 -0.27 -0.64
N SER A 33 -13.36 0.74 -0.60
CA SER A 33 -12.60 1.23 -1.76
C SER A 33 -11.15 1.52 -1.41
N VAL A 34 -10.27 1.33 -2.39
CA VAL A 34 -8.85 1.66 -2.33
C VAL A 34 -8.53 2.42 -3.62
N GLU A 35 -7.97 3.62 -3.48
CA GLU A 35 -7.55 4.46 -4.60
C GLU A 35 -6.05 4.69 -4.48
N PHE A 36 -5.30 4.46 -5.57
CA PHE A 36 -3.85 4.60 -5.59
C PHE A 36 -3.43 5.92 -6.22
N ASN A 37 -2.46 6.58 -5.60
CA ASN A 37 -1.82 7.76 -6.16
C ASN A 37 -0.76 7.34 -7.20
N ASP A 38 -0.41 8.26 -8.10
CA ASP A 38 0.63 8.03 -9.11
C ASP A 38 2.05 8.28 -8.59
N ASP A 39 2.17 8.92 -7.42
CA ASP A 39 3.45 9.09 -6.76
C ASP A 39 3.85 7.82 -6.00
N MET A 40 4.87 7.14 -6.55
CA MET A 40 5.35 5.85 -6.06
C MET A 40 6.80 5.88 -5.56
N SER A 41 7.32 7.09 -5.42
CA SER A 41 8.73 7.30 -5.18
C SER A 41 9.05 7.23 -3.69
N ASP A 42 9.94 6.31 -3.32
CA ASP A 42 10.59 6.29 -2.02
C ASP A 42 11.95 7.00 -2.12
N PRO A 43 12.23 8.03 -1.28
CA PRO A 43 13.51 8.73 -1.29
C PRO A 43 14.74 7.83 -1.07
N MET A 44 14.55 6.65 -0.48
CA MET A 44 15.60 5.64 -0.26
C MET A 44 15.73 4.64 -1.43
N GLY A 45 15.02 4.84 -2.54
CA GLY A 45 15.11 3.99 -3.73
C GLY A 45 14.28 2.71 -3.67
N GLY A 46 13.28 2.66 -2.78
CA GLY A 46 12.27 1.60 -2.72
C GLY A 46 11.01 1.90 -3.54
N LEU A 47 10.08 0.95 -3.54
CA LEU A 47 8.75 1.11 -4.12
C LEU A 47 7.75 1.46 -3.01
N MET A 48 7.30 2.71 -2.96
CA MET A 48 6.32 3.16 -1.98
C MET A 48 4.98 3.40 -2.65
N ILE A 49 3.98 2.56 -2.37
CA ILE A 49 2.62 2.73 -2.87
C ILE A 49 1.84 3.64 -1.93
N ARG A 50 1.36 4.77 -2.42
CA ARG A 50 0.51 5.70 -1.65
C ARG A 50 -0.92 5.65 -2.17
N GLY A 51 -1.87 5.92 -1.30
CA GLY A 51 -3.28 5.91 -1.69
C GLY A 51 -4.21 6.35 -0.59
N THR A 52 -5.51 6.23 -0.86
CA THR A 52 -6.59 6.54 0.06
C THR A 52 -7.54 5.36 0.17
N VAL A 53 -7.95 5.04 1.39
CA VAL A 53 -9.00 4.05 1.69
C VAL A 53 -10.30 4.78 1.97
N ASN A 54 -11.40 4.25 1.42
CA ASN A 54 -12.75 4.76 1.61
C ASN A 54 -12.92 6.27 1.28
N GLY A 55 -12.05 6.81 0.41
CA GLY A 55 -12.01 8.24 0.05
C GLY A 55 -11.74 9.19 1.22
N LYS A 56 -11.21 8.70 2.34
CA LYS A 56 -11.04 9.49 3.58
C LYS A 56 -9.67 9.36 4.22
N ALA A 57 -9.13 8.15 4.30
CA ALA A 57 -7.93 7.88 5.09
C ALA A 57 -6.75 7.55 4.18
N GLU A 58 -5.71 8.37 4.26
CA GLU A 58 -4.49 8.16 3.47
C GLU A 58 -3.62 7.04 4.05
N PHE A 59 -2.92 6.33 3.17
CA PHE A 59 -1.89 5.36 3.54
C PHE A 59 -0.66 5.46 2.64
N SER A 60 0.43 4.89 3.14
CA SER A 60 1.65 4.63 2.39
C SER A 60 2.18 3.25 2.73
N ALA A 61 2.35 2.38 1.75
CA ALA A 61 2.89 1.03 1.90
C ALA A 61 4.25 0.92 1.22
N SER A 62 5.27 0.48 1.96
CA SER A 62 6.55 0.10 1.37
C SER A 62 6.46 -1.34 0.87
N VAL A 63 6.78 -1.56 -0.40
CA VAL A 63 6.69 -2.86 -1.05
C VAL A 63 8.07 -3.30 -1.51
N ASP A 64 8.43 -4.55 -1.23
CA ASP A 64 9.61 -5.16 -1.82
C ASP A 64 9.37 -5.39 -3.32
N PRO A 65 10.12 -4.78 -4.24
CA PRO A 65 9.88 -4.90 -5.68
C PRO A 65 10.26 -6.28 -6.25
N LYS A 66 10.97 -7.13 -5.50
CA LYS A 66 11.32 -8.52 -5.90
C LYS A 66 10.28 -9.51 -5.39
N GLU A 67 9.93 -9.42 -4.11
CA GLU A 67 9.01 -10.35 -3.44
C GLU A 67 7.54 -9.91 -3.52
N PHE A 68 7.28 -8.65 -3.86
CA PHE A 68 5.95 -8.02 -3.85
C PHE A 68 5.24 -8.13 -2.49
N LYS A 69 6.01 -8.15 -1.41
CA LYS A 69 5.51 -8.16 -0.03
C LYS A 69 5.46 -6.75 0.53
N VAL A 70 4.40 -6.44 1.26
CA VAL A 70 4.28 -5.23 2.04
C VAL A 70 5.21 -5.35 3.24
N ASN A 71 6.27 -4.55 3.27
CA ASN A 71 7.25 -4.53 4.35
C ASN A 71 6.78 -3.69 5.54
N SER A 72 6.13 -2.56 5.23
CA SER A 72 5.60 -1.65 6.23
C SER A 72 4.45 -0.85 5.66
N MET A 73 3.56 -0.40 6.53
CA MET A 73 2.49 0.50 6.17
C MET A 73 2.39 1.65 7.16
N GLY A 74 2.29 2.86 6.62
CA GLY A 74 1.96 4.08 7.33
C GLY A 74 0.48 4.37 7.14
N GLU A 75 -0.21 4.57 8.26
CA GLU A 75 -1.64 4.85 8.33
C GLU A 75 -1.84 6.26 8.87
N LYS A 76 -2.77 7.03 8.30
CA LYS A 76 -3.14 8.34 8.83
C LYS A 76 -4.39 8.28 9.71
N GLU A 77 -4.68 9.39 10.38
CA GLU A 77 -5.88 9.51 11.21
C GLU A 77 -7.14 9.15 10.42
N GLY A 78 -8.01 8.34 11.05
CA GLY A 78 -9.22 7.84 10.41
C GLY A 78 -9.03 6.58 9.57
N PHE A 79 -7.84 5.97 9.56
CA PHE A 79 -7.63 4.68 8.91
C PHE A 79 -8.49 3.58 9.55
N PRO A 80 -8.99 2.62 8.77
CA PRO A 80 -9.76 1.52 9.31
C PRO A 80 -8.95 0.69 10.31
N LYS A 81 -9.64 0.00 11.21
CA LYS A 81 -8.99 -0.81 12.23
C LYS A 81 -8.44 -2.09 11.62
N VAL A 82 -7.29 -2.53 12.12
CA VAL A 82 -6.78 -3.89 11.89
C VAL A 82 -7.78 -4.89 12.47
N LYS A 83 -8.10 -5.94 11.70
CA LYS A 83 -8.96 -7.03 12.16
C LYS A 83 -8.35 -7.68 13.40
N GLU A 84 -9.18 -8.08 14.38
CA GLU A 84 -8.70 -8.71 15.61
C GLU A 84 -7.76 -9.90 15.35
N GLU A 85 -8.07 -10.72 14.34
CA GLU A 85 -7.27 -11.89 13.94
C GLU A 85 -5.89 -11.54 13.35
N CYS A 86 -5.71 -10.29 12.89
CA CYS A 86 -4.47 -9.82 12.25
C CYS A 86 -3.69 -8.82 13.12
N LYS A 87 -4.07 -8.65 14.39
CA LYS A 87 -3.41 -7.67 15.29
C LYS A 87 -2.04 -8.12 15.77
N GLU A 88 -1.90 -9.41 16.05
CA GLU A 88 -0.64 -9.98 16.53
C GLU A 88 0.28 -10.34 15.35
N GLU A 89 -0.30 -10.77 14.23
CA GLU A 89 0.42 -11.19 13.03
C GLU A 89 -0.31 -10.72 11.76
N VAL A 90 0.44 -10.41 10.71
CA VAL A 90 -0.14 -10.08 9.40
C VAL A 90 -0.86 -11.32 8.85
N CYS A 91 -2.14 -11.18 8.51
CA CYS A 91 -2.92 -12.22 7.83
C CYS A 91 -2.44 -12.44 6.40
N ASP A 92 -2.46 -13.69 5.94
CA ASP A 92 -2.06 -14.09 4.58
C ASP A 92 -2.87 -13.38 3.46
N TYR A 93 -2.19 -12.98 2.37
CA TYR A 93 -2.73 -12.12 1.29
C TYR A 93 -2.04 -12.24 -0.10
#